data_AF-A0A511AYZ2-F1
#
_entry.id   AF-A0A511AYZ2-F1
#
_cell.length_a   1.000
_cell.length_b   1.000
_cell.length_c   1.000
_cell.angle_alpha   90.00
_cell.angle_beta   90.00
_cell.angle_gamma   90.00
#
_symmetry.space_group_name_H-M   'P 1'
#
loop_
_entity.id
_entity.type
_entity.pdbx_description
1 polymer ?
#
loop_
_entity_poly.entity_id
_entity_poly.type
_entity_poly.pdbx_seq_one_letter_code
_entity_poly.pdbx_strand_id
1 'polypeptide(L)'
;MGQPDWPLPRLFEQLASSGPDIRRKLRAEKATLLPVVDSTFRIDYPKWFRFFEMESAMRGYDLDLLRYLQVLLEEESVSSAAKRLNISEPAMSRNLAKLRAVFGDPILIQSGRRMTASSFAISLRDRVQMVVRDADRLIEARAVTDLSKLSLRFTIRANDLIVATLGRPLLKALREECPNCTLTFAPEIDDPANDALRRDTIDLYIGATDSLTSEIRRQTLFRDQMRGLVRQDHPIFDTPITPNTLTQYNYISVSRRGRARGPIDAVLKETYGLTRNVVLTVPTYHAMIENMRETDMILPLPGIVLDHISVRKLGLAVFDFPFLLPPITAYQAWHPRWDTEPTHRWMRETLFRVAKQCWGKDRVVPEDYIEPAFRP
;
A
#
# COMPACT_ATOMS: atom_id res chain seq x y z
N MET A 1 -28.92 59.69 41.29
CA MET A 1 -27.57 59.23 40.88
C MET A 1 -27.72 57.76 40.51
N GLY A 2 -28.17 57.38 39.33
CA GLY A 2 -27.57 57.61 38.01
C GLY A 2 -26.67 56.42 37.68
N GLN A 3 -27.24 55.28 37.25
CA GLN A 3 -26.48 54.15 36.71
C GLN A 3 -25.69 54.62 35.47
N PRO A 4 -24.42 54.21 35.28
CA PRO A 4 -23.73 54.47 34.04
C PRO A 4 -24.36 53.61 32.95
N ASP A 5 -25.07 54.27 32.04
CA ASP A 5 -25.62 53.70 30.82
C ASP A 5 -24.45 53.30 29.91
N TRP A 6 -24.14 52.00 29.87
CA TRP A 6 -22.96 51.47 29.20
C TRP A 6 -23.33 51.03 27.77
N PRO A 7 -22.69 51.57 26.71
CA PRO A 7 -23.19 51.43 25.34
C PRO A 7 -22.80 50.10 24.67
N LEU A 8 -22.13 49.18 25.37
CA LEU A 8 -21.60 47.96 24.74
C LEU A 8 -22.65 47.06 24.07
N PRO A 9 -23.89 46.89 24.56
CA PRO A 9 -24.84 46.00 23.88
C PRO A 9 -25.20 46.48 22.46
N ARG A 10 -25.38 47.80 22.26
CA ARG A 10 -25.74 48.38 20.95
C ARG A 10 -24.56 48.41 19.97
N LEU A 11 -23.33 48.51 20.48
CA LEU A 11 -22.12 48.50 19.66
C LEU A 11 -21.89 47.13 19.01
N PHE A 12 -22.13 46.05 19.77
CA PHE A 12 -22.02 44.68 19.26
C PHE A 12 -23.09 44.33 18.22
N GLU A 13 -24.33 44.82 18.38
CA GLU A 13 -25.40 44.64 17.38
C GLU A 13 -25.16 45.43 16.08
N GLN A 14 -24.56 46.63 16.16
CA GLN A 14 -24.16 47.40 14.97
C GLN A 14 -22.95 46.83 14.24
N LEU A 15 -22.03 46.17 14.97
CA LEU A 15 -20.85 45.52 14.40
C LEU A 15 -21.21 44.18 13.73
N ALA A 16 -22.20 43.45 14.22
CA ALA A 16 -22.64 42.17 13.65
C ALA A 16 -23.32 42.31 12.26
N SER A 17 -23.83 43.49 11.92
CA SER A 17 -24.53 43.77 10.64
C SER A 17 -23.67 44.45 9.57
N SER A 18 -22.39 44.72 9.86
CA SER A 18 -21.48 45.40 8.92
C SER A 18 -20.59 44.38 8.21
N GLY A 19 -20.55 44.41 6.88
CA GLY A 19 -19.69 43.55 6.05
C GLY A 19 -18.18 43.75 6.25
N PRO A 20 -17.32 43.41 5.27
CA PRO A 20 -15.88 43.10 5.44
C PRO A 20 -14.95 44.15 6.11
N ASP A 21 -15.45 45.34 6.46
CA ASP A 21 -14.68 46.49 6.94
C ASP A 21 -14.76 46.71 8.47
N ILE A 22 -15.29 45.74 9.23
CA ILE A 22 -15.31 45.73 10.72
C ILE A 22 -13.90 46.00 11.32
N ARG A 23 -12.84 45.52 10.66
CA ARG A 23 -11.44 45.62 11.15
C ARG A 23 -10.93 47.06 11.22
N ARG A 24 -11.42 47.95 10.35
CA ARG A 24 -11.00 49.35 10.30
C ARG A 24 -11.69 50.18 11.38
N LYS A 25 -12.98 49.90 11.67
CA LYS A 25 -13.73 50.55 12.75
C LYS A 25 -13.22 50.15 14.14
N LEU A 26 -12.94 48.86 14.37
CA LEU A 26 -12.37 48.37 15.63
C LEU A 26 -10.99 48.98 15.94
N ARG A 27 -10.15 49.24 14.92
CA ARG A 27 -8.87 49.94 15.12
C ARG A 27 -9.04 51.40 15.52
N ALA A 28 -10.06 52.08 14.99
CA ALA A 28 -10.32 53.48 15.31
C ALA A 28 -10.86 53.65 16.74
N GLU A 29 -11.76 52.78 17.21
CA GLU A 29 -12.30 52.83 18.58
C GLU A 29 -11.31 52.32 19.64
N LYS A 30 -10.47 51.33 19.32
CA LYS A 30 -9.42 50.81 20.24
C LYS A 30 -8.39 51.89 20.60
N ALA A 31 -8.11 52.85 19.70
CA ALA A 31 -7.22 53.98 19.97
C ALA A 31 -7.79 54.97 21.01
N THR A 32 -9.11 55.00 21.20
CA THR A 32 -9.78 55.91 22.13
C THR A 32 -9.97 55.30 23.53
N LEU A 33 -10.06 53.97 23.64
CA LEU A 33 -10.35 53.27 24.90
C LEU A 33 -9.11 52.88 25.72
N LEU A 34 -7.94 52.70 25.10
CA LEU A 34 -6.72 52.30 25.82
C LEU A 34 -6.21 53.30 26.90
N PRO A 35 -6.31 54.64 26.73
CA PRO A 35 -5.80 55.57 27.75
C PRO A 35 -6.62 55.58 29.06
N VAL A 36 -7.87 55.09 29.03
CA VAL A 36 -8.79 55.16 30.18
C VAL A 36 -8.58 53.99 31.15
N VAL A 37 -8.13 52.83 30.66
CA VAL A 37 -7.89 51.65 31.51
C VAL A 37 -6.53 51.70 32.20
N ASP A 38 -5.52 52.25 31.52
CA ASP A 38 -4.12 52.29 32.00
C ASP A 38 -3.88 53.32 33.13
N SER A 39 -4.76 54.31 33.27
CA SER A 39 -4.67 55.33 34.34
C SER A 39 -5.28 54.90 35.68
N THR A 40 -6.02 53.78 35.74
CA THR A 40 -6.80 53.40 36.93
C THR A 40 -6.19 52.25 37.73
N PHE A 41 -5.43 51.32 37.13
CA PHE A 41 -4.83 50.18 37.84
C PHE A 41 -3.34 50.02 37.53
N ARG A 42 -2.48 50.55 38.41
CA ARG A 42 -1.03 50.42 38.34
C ARG A 42 -0.61 48.98 38.71
N ILE A 43 -0.64 48.05 37.74
CA ILE A 43 -0.15 46.67 37.89
C ILE A 43 1.10 46.50 37.04
N ASP A 44 2.23 46.20 37.68
CA ASP A 44 3.54 46.01 37.04
C ASP A 44 3.68 44.54 36.58
N TYR A 45 3.48 44.28 35.29
CA TYR A 45 3.61 42.93 34.74
C TYR A 45 5.07 42.58 34.42
N PRO A 46 5.51 41.31 34.65
CA PRO A 46 6.81 40.83 34.22
C PRO A 46 7.03 41.01 32.72
N LYS A 47 8.29 41.24 32.28
CA LYS A 47 8.63 41.50 30.86
C LYS A 47 8.14 40.43 29.87
N TRP A 48 7.92 39.18 30.31
CA TRP A 48 7.38 38.11 29.46
C TRP A 48 5.87 38.24 29.18
N PHE A 49 5.13 38.97 30.01
CA PHE A 49 3.69 39.21 29.84
C PHE A 49 3.38 40.19 28.70
N ARG A 50 4.30 41.11 28.39
CA ARG A 50 4.15 42.07 27.29
C ARG A 50 4.28 41.43 25.89
N PHE A 51 4.68 40.17 25.81
CA PHE A 51 4.74 39.40 24.57
C PHE A 51 3.42 38.68 24.24
N PHE A 52 2.40 38.80 25.10
CA PHE A 52 1.13 38.07 24.94
C PHE A 52 0.19 38.68 23.87
N GLU A 53 0.39 39.94 23.48
CA GLU A 53 -0.30 40.51 22.33
C GLU A 53 0.67 40.57 21.13
N MET A 54 0.51 39.60 20.21
CA MET A 54 0.79 39.68 18.76
C MET A 54 1.49 38.42 18.19
N GLU A 55 0.82 37.26 18.22
CA GLU A 55 1.00 36.22 17.18
C GLU A 55 -0.14 35.17 17.20
N SER A 56 -1.39 35.60 17.04
CA SER A 56 -2.50 34.70 16.66
C SER A 56 -2.68 34.67 15.15
N ALA A 57 -1.63 34.31 14.41
CA ALA A 57 -1.67 34.05 12.98
C ALA A 57 -0.95 32.72 12.70
N MET A 58 -1.76 31.70 12.39
CA MET A 58 -1.40 30.28 12.23
C MET A 58 -0.94 29.59 13.53
N ARG A 59 -1.81 28.75 14.12
CA ARG A 59 -1.39 27.73 15.09
C ARG A 59 -0.56 26.65 14.36
N GLY A 60 0.66 27.00 13.95
CA GLY A 60 1.67 26.02 13.61
C GLY A 60 2.11 25.35 14.90
N TYR A 61 1.89 24.04 15.04
CA TYR A 61 2.48 23.26 16.12
C TYR A 61 3.89 22.86 15.69
N ASP A 62 4.86 23.09 16.56
CA ASP A 62 6.24 22.65 16.37
C ASP A 62 6.42 21.35 17.19
N LEU A 63 6.54 20.21 16.50
CA LEU A 63 6.73 18.92 17.17
C LEU A 63 8.04 18.85 17.94
N ASP A 64 9.07 19.60 17.52
CA ASP A 64 10.34 19.68 18.25
C ASP A 64 10.13 20.41 19.58
N LEU A 65 9.29 21.46 19.63
CA LEU A 65 8.90 22.10 20.89
C LEU A 65 8.24 21.13 21.87
N LEU A 66 7.41 20.20 21.41
CA LEU A 66 6.83 19.17 22.28
C LEU A 66 7.89 18.20 22.83
N ARG A 67 8.91 17.85 22.04
CA ARG A 67 10.06 17.07 22.52
C ARG A 67 10.86 17.83 23.58
N TYR A 68 11.15 19.10 23.34
CA TYR A 68 11.85 19.95 24.33
C TYR A 68 11.05 20.05 25.62
N LEU A 69 9.72 20.25 25.52
CA LEU A 69 8.83 20.31 26.66
C LEU A 69 8.86 19.00 27.45
N GLN A 70 8.72 17.85 26.79
CA GLN A 70 8.77 16.54 27.44
C GLN A 70 10.05 16.40 28.29
N VAL A 71 11.22 16.65 27.70
CA VAL A 71 12.50 16.50 28.41
C VAL A 71 12.64 17.51 29.54
N LEU A 72 12.20 18.77 29.35
CA LEU A 72 12.22 19.77 30.41
C LEU A 72 11.34 19.39 31.60
N LEU A 73 10.19 18.74 31.38
CA LEU A 73 9.30 18.27 32.45
C LEU A 73 9.82 17.02 33.16
N GLU A 74 10.63 16.19 32.49
CA GLU A 74 11.25 15.00 33.07
C GLU A 74 12.50 15.35 33.88
N GLU A 75 13.35 16.24 33.35
CA GLU A 75 14.62 16.62 33.97
C GLU A 75 14.49 17.74 35.00
N GLU A 76 13.45 18.58 34.87
CA GLU A 76 13.24 19.82 35.64
C GLU A 76 14.51 20.71 35.73
N SER A 77 15.33 20.67 34.69
CA SER A 77 16.64 21.33 34.61
C SER A 77 16.97 21.66 33.17
N VAL A 78 17.29 22.94 32.89
CA VAL A 78 17.68 23.39 31.55
C VAL A 78 19.00 22.73 31.11
N SER A 79 19.98 22.66 32.01
CA SER A 79 21.29 22.05 31.75
C SER A 79 21.18 20.54 31.47
N SER A 80 20.44 19.80 32.30
CA SER A 80 20.25 18.35 32.12
C SER A 80 19.45 18.06 30.85
N ALA A 81 18.41 18.84 30.57
CA ALA A 81 17.61 18.71 29.36
C ALA A 81 18.43 19.02 28.09
N ALA A 82 19.27 20.06 28.12
CA ALA A 82 20.18 20.39 27.03
C ALA A 82 21.15 19.24 26.74
N LYS A 83 21.76 18.68 27.80
CA LYS A 83 22.65 17.52 27.70
C LYS A 83 21.94 16.30 27.10
N ARG A 84 20.73 16.00 27.57
CA ARG A 84 19.95 14.82 27.11
C ARG A 84 19.54 14.92 25.64
N LEU A 85 19.21 16.12 25.17
CA LEU A 85 18.85 16.37 23.77
C LEU A 85 20.06 16.73 22.88
N ASN A 86 21.29 16.67 23.41
CA ASN A 86 22.53 16.99 22.71
C ASN A 86 22.52 18.38 22.05
N ILE A 87 22.01 19.38 22.76
CA ILE A 87 22.03 20.80 22.36
C ILE A 87 22.73 21.67 23.40
N SER A 88 23.05 22.91 23.05
CA SER A 88 23.63 23.86 24.01
C SER A 88 22.58 24.40 24.99
N GLU A 89 23.00 24.73 26.22
CA GLU A 89 22.09 25.33 27.22
C GLU A 89 21.45 26.66 26.75
N PRO A 90 22.14 27.56 26.02
CA PRO A 90 21.49 28.72 25.41
C PRO A 90 20.42 28.34 24.39
N ALA A 91 20.60 27.25 23.64
CA ALA A 91 19.57 26.75 22.72
C ALA A 91 18.35 26.20 23.48
N MET A 92 18.56 25.41 24.54
CA MET A 92 17.48 24.93 25.40
C MET A 92 16.73 26.09 26.07
N SER A 93 17.45 27.11 26.54
CA SER A 93 16.86 28.32 27.15
C SER A 93 15.97 29.08 26.16
N ARG A 94 16.38 29.18 24.88
CA ARG A 94 15.55 29.76 23.82
C ARG A 94 14.29 28.93 23.58
N ASN A 95 14.39 27.60 23.55
CA ASN A 95 13.22 26.72 23.39
C ASN A 95 12.26 26.81 24.58
N LEU A 96 12.78 26.89 25.81
CA LEU A 96 11.96 27.16 27.00
C LEU A 96 11.26 28.53 26.92
N ALA A 97 11.94 29.57 26.42
CA ALA A 97 11.31 30.87 26.22
C ALA A 97 10.17 30.82 25.17
N LYS A 98 10.36 30.07 24.07
CA LYS A 98 9.29 29.82 23.09
C LYS A 98 8.12 29.06 23.71
N LEU A 99 8.39 28.00 24.47
CA LEU A 99 7.36 27.24 25.19
C LEU A 99 6.55 28.14 26.13
N ARG A 100 7.22 29.04 26.85
CA ARG A 100 6.56 30.04 27.71
C ARG A 100 5.62 30.95 26.93
N ALA A 101 6.05 31.43 25.77
CA ALA A 101 5.23 32.28 24.92
C ALA A 101 4.02 31.52 24.34
N VAL A 102 4.22 30.29 23.85
CA VAL A 102 3.16 29.46 23.24
C VAL A 102 2.09 29.08 24.25
N PHE A 103 2.49 28.68 25.45
CA PHE A 103 1.55 28.19 26.47
C PHE A 103 1.06 29.28 27.43
N GLY A 104 1.67 30.46 27.43
CA GLY A 104 1.36 31.52 28.39
C GLY A 104 1.68 31.14 29.84
N ASP A 105 2.60 30.18 30.04
CA ASP A 105 2.94 29.61 31.35
C ASP A 105 4.47 29.57 31.54
N PRO A 106 5.03 29.81 32.74
CA PRO A 106 6.48 29.74 32.97
C PRO A 106 7.12 28.37 32.69
N ILE A 107 6.32 27.29 32.60
CA ILE A 107 6.70 25.88 32.42
C ILE A 107 7.53 25.33 33.57
N LEU A 108 8.69 25.92 33.81
CA LEU A 108 9.54 25.68 34.97
C LEU A 108 9.67 26.96 35.81
N ILE A 109 9.53 26.81 37.13
CA ILE A 109 9.64 27.87 38.13
C ILE A 109 10.75 27.55 39.14
N GLN A 110 11.35 28.59 39.73
CA GLN A 110 12.36 28.43 40.76
C GLN A 110 11.69 28.04 42.09
N SER A 111 12.11 26.92 42.68
CA SER A 111 11.71 26.46 44.02
C SER A 111 12.97 26.20 44.84
N GLY A 112 13.33 27.17 45.70
CA GLY A 112 14.58 27.16 46.45
C GLY A 112 15.80 27.18 45.53
N ARG A 113 16.64 26.14 45.59
CA ARG A 113 17.84 26.00 44.74
C ARG A 113 17.60 25.18 43.45
N ARG A 114 16.37 24.71 43.22
CA ARG A 114 16.02 23.86 42.07
C ARG A 114 14.93 24.50 41.22
N MET A 115 14.85 24.08 39.97
CA MET A 115 13.72 24.34 39.10
C MET A 115 12.72 23.20 39.25
N THR A 116 11.42 23.52 39.18
CA THR A 116 10.33 22.54 39.23
C THR A 116 9.27 22.91 38.19
N ALA A 117 8.53 21.95 37.67
CA ALA A 117 7.43 22.25 36.75
C ALA A 117 6.31 23.05 37.44
N SER A 118 5.67 23.97 36.70
CA SER A 118 4.46 24.66 37.15
C SER A 118 3.28 23.68 37.27
N SER A 119 2.22 24.05 37.99
CA SER A 119 1.00 23.22 38.07
C SER A 119 0.36 22.97 36.70
N PHE A 120 0.36 23.98 35.83
CA PHE A 120 -0.10 23.85 34.45
C PHE A 120 0.78 22.87 33.67
N ALA A 121 2.10 23.00 33.76
CA ALA A 121 3.05 22.15 33.04
C ALA A 121 2.97 20.68 33.48
N ILE A 122 2.76 20.43 34.78
CA ILE A 122 2.47 19.09 35.32
C ILE A 122 1.19 18.52 34.69
N SER A 123 0.12 19.32 34.56
CA SER A 123 -1.15 18.89 33.96
C SER A 123 -1.07 18.54 32.47
N LEU A 124 0.02 18.93 31.80
CA LEU A 124 0.31 18.63 30.41
C LEU A 124 1.21 17.40 30.21
N ARG A 125 1.93 16.95 31.24
CA ARG A 125 3.00 15.93 31.14
C ARG A 125 2.54 14.68 30.39
N ASP A 126 1.45 14.04 30.82
CA ASP A 126 0.97 12.80 30.22
C ASP A 126 0.49 12.98 28.77
N ARG A 127 -0.16 14.11 28.49
CA ARG A 127 -0.65 14.46 27.15
C ARG A 127 0.49 14.70 26.17
N VAL A 128 1.53 15.44 26.60
CA VAL A 128 2.74 15.67 25.80
C VAL A 128 3.46 14.34 25.54
N GLN A 129 3.59 13.49 26.57
CA GLN A 129 4.23 12.18 26.42
C GLN A 129 3.46 11.26 25.46
N MET A 130 2.14 11.33 25.41
CA MET A 130 1.33 10.58 24.46
C MET A 130 1.54 11.07 23.03
N VAL A 131 1.46 12.39 22.79
CA VAL A 131 1.64 12.98 21.46
C VAL A 131 3.03 12.71 20.90
N VAL A 132 4.09 12.85 21.72
CA VAL A 132 5.45 12.54 21.29
C VAL A 132 5.62 11.05 20.97
N ARG A 133 5.06 10.16 21.79
CA ARG A 133 5.07 8.71 21.51
C ARG A 133 4.34 8.35 20.22
N ASP A 134 3.22 8.98 19.94
CA ASP A 134 2.49 8.74 18.69
C ASP A 134 3.24 9.31 17.47
N ALA A 135 3.92 10.45 17.62
CA ALA A 135 4.82 10.98 16.59
C ALA A 135 6.02 10.05 16.34
N ASP A 136 6.62 9.50 17.40
CA ASP A 136 7.69 8.48 17.30
C ASP A 136 7.20 7.24 16.55
N ARG A 137 6.00 6.76 16.88
CA ARG A 137 5.39 5.63 16.18
C ARG A 137 5.15 5.88 14.71
N LEU A 138 4.81 7.09 14.29
CA LEU A 138 4.67 7.42 12.86
C LEU A 138 6.00 7.31 12.10
N ILE A 139 7.11 7.64 12.76
CA ILE A 139 8.47 7.53 12.21
C ILE A 139 8.91 6.04 12.21
N GLU A 140 8.60 5.32 13.28
CA GLU A 140 8.92 3.90 13.46
C GLU A 140 8.02 2.96 12.64
N ALA A 141 6.84 3.41 12.18
CA ALA A 141 5.84 2.61 11.45
C ALA A 141 6.36 1.95 10.16
N ARG A 142 7.56 2.30 9.70
CA ARG A 142 8.26 1.61 8.60
C ARG A 142 8.88 0.26 8.99
N ALA A 143 8.99 -0.07 10.28
CA ALA A 143 9.49 -1.37 10.72
C ALA A 143 8.33 -2.36 10.89
N VAL A 144 8.26 -3.40 10.06
CA VAL A 144 7.36 -4.55 10.28
C VAL A 144 7.79 -5.22 11.57
N THR A 145 7.10 -4.92 12.66
CA THR A 145 7.64 -5.26 13.98
C THR A 145 7.31 -6.70 14.37
N ASP A 146 6.25 -7.30 13.80
CA ASP A 146 5.93 -8.72 13.95
C ASP A 146 4.75 -9.12 13.03
N LEU A 147 4.99 -9.83 11.93
CA LEU A 147 3.92 -10.30 11.02
C LEU A 147 2.93 -11.23 11.73
N SER A 148 3.37 -11.96 12.77
CA SER A 148 2.51 -12.92 13.46
C SER A 148 1.34 -12.28 14.21
N LYS A 149 1.48 -10.99 14.55
CA LYS A 149 0.47 -10.19 15.25
C LYS A 149 -0.45 -9.41 14.31
N LEU A 150 -0.19 -9.41 13.00
CA LEU A 150 -0.97 -8.65 12.03
C LEU A 150 -2.13 -9.46 11.46
N SER A 151 -3.24 -8.78 11.17
CA SER A 151 -4.42 -9.36 10.51
C SER A 151 -4.62 -8.72 9.13
N LEU A 152 -3.69 -9.01 8.21
CA LEU A 152 -3.71 -8.45 6.85
C LEU A 152 -4.64 -9.23 5.93
N ARG A 153 -5.11 -8.56 4.87
CA ARG A 153 -5.90 -9.19 3.81
C ARG A 153 -5.22 -8.92 2.49
N PHE A 154 -4.92 -9.97 1.76
CA PHE A 154 -4.35 -9.90 0.41
C PHE A 154 -5.33 -10.48 -0.60
N THR A 155 -5.52 -9.78 -1.70
CA THR A 155 -6.32 -10.20 -2.85
C THR A 155 -5.42 -10.34 -4.06
N ILE A 156 -5.27 -11.57 -4.54
CA ILE A 156 -4.48 -11.90 -5.72
C ILE A 156 -5.41 -12.26 -6.85
N ARG A 157 -5.34 -11.55 -7.97
CA ARG A 157 -6.01 -11.98 -9.19
C ARG A 157 -5.11 -12.96 -9.94
N ALA A 158 -5.63 -14.15 -10.22
CA ALA A 158 -4.90 -15.16 -10.97
C ALA A 158 -5.84 -16.09 -11.72
N ASN A 159 -5.33 -16.73 -12.78
CA ASN A 159 -6.03 -17.83 -13.45
C ASN A 159 -6.11 -19.07 -12.53
N ASP A 160 -7.11 -19.92 -12.74
CA ASP A 160 -7.37 -21.14 -11.95
C ASP A 160 -6.19 -22.11 -11.91
N LEU A 161 -5.36 -22.17 -12.97
CA LEU A 161 -4.12 -22.96 -12.99
C LEU A 161 -3.10 -22.48 -11.95
N ILE A 162 -2.96 -21.17 -11.77
CA ILE A 162 -2.07 -20.60 -10.76
C ILE A 162 -2.60 -20.92 -9.37
N VAL A 163 -3.91 -20.83 -9.16
CA VAL A 163 -4.54 -21.17 -7.88
C VAL A 163 -4.34 -22.65 -7.54
N ALA A 164 -4.50 -23.54 -8.52
CA ALA A 164 -4.31 -24.98 -8.34
C ALA A 164 -2.88 -25.34 -7.92
N THR A 165 -1.88 -24.63 -8.45
CA THR A 165 -0.47 -24.89 -8.16
C THR A 165 0.04 -24.18 -6.91
N LEU A 166 -0.37 -22.92 -6.67
CA LEU A 166 0.15 -22.09 -5.58
C LEU A 166 -0.75 -22.00 -4.34
N GLY A 167 -2.04 -22.30 -4.43
CA GLY A 167 -3.00 -22.03 -3.35
C GLY A 167 -2.62 -22.67 -2.02
N ARG A 168 -2.38 -24.00 -2.01
CA ARG A 168 -1.97 -24.73 -0.81
C ARG A 168 -0.56 -24.36 -0.34
N PRO A 169 0.47 -24.30 -1.20
CA PRO A 169 1.81 -23.87 -0.80
C PRO A 169 1.86 -22.46 -0.20
N LEU A 170 1.14 -21.49 -0.78
CA LEU A 170 1.04 -20.13 -0.24
C LEU A 170 0.34 -20.12 1.10
N LEU A 171 -0.81 -20.80 1.22
CA LEU A 171 -1.52 -20.89 2.49
C LEU A 171 -0.62 -21.44 3.61
N LYS A 172 0.19 -22.48 3.30
CA LYS A 172 1.15 -23.03 4.27
C LYS A 172 2.17 -21.98 4.72
N ALA A 173 2.82 -21.28 3.79
CA ALA A 173 3.77 -20.22 4.10
C ALA A 173 3.14 -19.09 4.93
N LEU A 174 1.91 -18.68 4.58
CA LEU A 174 1.16 -17.69 5.34
C LEU A 174 0.89 -18.14 6.78
N ARG A 175 0.55 -19.43 7.01
CA ARG A 175 0.29 -19.93 8.37
C ARG A 175 1.55 -19.96 9.25
N GLU A 176 2.73 -20.08 8.64
CA GLU A 176 4.01 -20.08 9.35
C GLU A 176 4.45 -18.66 9.74
N GLU A 177 4.23 -17.67 8.87
CA GLU A 177 4.79 -16.31 9.03
C GLU A 177 3.75 -15.23 9.43
N CYS A 178 2.52 -15.35 8.96
CA CYS A 178 1.40 -14.46 9.29
C CYS A 178 0.09 -15.27 9.52
N PRO A 179 -0.02 -16.03 10.63
CA PRO A 179 -1.14 -16.94 10.89
C PRO A 179 -2.51 -16.28 10.89
N ASN A 180 -2.61 -14.97 11.12
CA ASN A 180 -3.87 -14.22 11.14
C ASN A 180 -4.18 -13.51 9.80
N CYS A 181 -3.33 -13.67 8.79
CA CYS A 181 -3.57 -13.14 7.45
C CYS A 181 -4.64 -13.95 6.70
N THR A 182 -5.39 -13.25 5.84
CA THR A 182 -6.33 -13.86 4.89
C THR A 182 -5.84 -13.63 3.45
N LEU A 183 -5.93 -14.68 2.63
CA LEU A 183 -5.60 -14.63 1.21
C LEU A 183 -6.85 -14.95 0.39
N THR A 184 -7.20 -14.05 -0.53
CA THR A 184 -8.29 -14.21 -1.48
C THR A 184 -7.72 -14.33 -2.89
N PHE A 185 -8.12 -15.36 -3.63
CA PHE A 185 -7.89 -15.42 -5.07
C PHE A 185 -9.10 -14.86 -5.80
N ALA A 186 -8.95 -13.66 -6.37
CA ALA A 186 -9.97 -13.07 -7.22
C ALA A 186 -9.94 -13.72 -8.61
N PRO A 187 -11.11 -14.03 -9.21
CA PRO A 187 -11.15 -14.58 -10.54
C PRO A 187 -10.62 -13.55 -11.54
N GLU A 188 -10.05 -14.07 -12.60
CA GLU A 188 -9.53 -13.24 -13.66
C GLU A 188 -10.70 -12.85 -14.60
N ILE A 189 -11.17 -11.61 -14.49
CA ILE A 189 -12.31 -11.07 -15.26
C ILE A 189 -11.84 -10.31 -16.51
N ASP A 190 -12.76 -9.91 -17.39
CA ASP A 190 -12.46 -9.12 -18.59
C ASP A 190 -12.38 -7.62 -18.31
N ASP A 191 -11.59 -7.24 -17.31
CA ASP A 191 -11.18 -5.85 -17.06
C ASP A 191 -9.65 -5.74 -17.17
N PRO A 192 -9.10 -4.56 -17.52
CA PRO A 192 -7.66 -4.34 -17.47
C PRO A 192 -7.16 -4.47 -16.03
N ALA A 193 -6.24 -5.40 -15.78
CA ALA A 193 -5.61 -5.57 -14.46
C ALA A 193 -4.99 -4.27 -13.91
N ASN A 194 -4.61 -3.33 -14.78
CA ASN A 194 -4.13 -2.00 -14.41
C ASN A 194 -5.11 -1.26 -13.48
N ASP A 195 -6.39 -1.21 -13.82
CA ASP A 195 -7.37 -0.42 -13.05
C ASP A 195 -7.72 -1.06 -11.72
N ALA A 196 -7.65 -2.39 -11.65
CA ALA A 196 -7.82 -3.11 -10.39
C ALA A 196 -6.64 -2.83 -9.43
N LEU A 197 -5.41 -2.86 -9.95
CA LEU A 197 -4.20 -2.51 -9.19
C LEU A 197 -4.17 -1.03 -8.78
N ARG A 198 -4.61 -0.10 -9.63
CA ARG A 198 -4.68 1.35 -9.31
C ARG A 198 -5.69 1.67 -8.21
N ARG A 199 -6.80 0.94 -8.20
CA ARG A 199 -7.91 1.14 -7.25
C ARG A 199 -7.80 0.27 -6.00
N ASP A 200 -6.70 -0.47 -5.85
CA ASP A 200 -6.45 -1.39 -4.73
C ASP A 200 -7.59 -2.41 -4.53
N THR A 201 -8.29 -2.79 -5.62
CA THR A 201 -9.27 -3.89 -5.56
C THR A 201 -8.60 -5.26 -5.62
N ILE A 202 -7.34 -5.29 -6.06
CA ILE A 202 -6.41 -6.42 -5.96
C ILE A 202 -5.04 -5.87 -5.56
N ASP A 203 -4.30 -6.61 -4.75
CA ASP A 203 -2.94 -6.27 -4.33
C ASP A 203 -1.91 -6.76 -5.36
N LEU A 204 -2.13 -7.98 -5.88
CA LEU A 204 -1.28 -8.60 -6.87
C LEU A 204 -2.10 -9.14 -8.04
N TYR A 205 -1.50 -9.07 -9.22
CA TYR A 205 -1.93 -9.81 -10.40
C TYR A 205 -0.89 -10.85 -10.76
N ILE A 206 -1.31 -12.09 -11.05
CA ILE A 206 -0.46 -13.15 -11.59
C ILE A 206 -1.02 -13.60 -12.92
N GLY A 207 -0.24 -13.45 -13.98
CA GLY A 207 -0.63 -13.88 -15.31
C GLY A 207 0.40 -13.51 -16.37
N ALA A 208 0.03 -13.67 -17.64
CA ALA A 208 0.90 -13.49 -18.79
C ALA A 208 0.26 -12.53 -19.82
N THR A 209 -0.30 -11.40 -19.38
CA THR A 209 -0.95 -10.45 -20.29
C THR A 209 0.03 -9.41 -20.82
N ASP A 210 -0.08 -9.03 -22.08
CA ASP A 210 0.72 -7.94 -22.64
C ASP A 210 0.06 -6.56 -22.46
N SER A 211 -1.12 -6.49 -21.84
CA SER A 211 -1.91 -5.24 -21.75
C SER A 211 -1.66 -4.43 -20.46
N LEU A 212 -0.63 -4.73 -19.69
CA LEU A 212 -0.27 -3.92 -18.53
C LEU A 212 0.43 -2.62 -18.97
N THR A 213 0.12 -1.49 -18.32
CA THR A 213 0.79 -0.21 -18.56
C THR A 213 2.21 -0.22 -17.99
N SER A 214 3.06 0.71 -18.45
CA SER A 214 4.48 0.79 -18.06
C SER A 214 4.69 1.19 -16.59
N GLU A 215 3.71 1.84 -15.96
CA GLU A 215 3.78 2.21 -14.54
C GLU A 215 3.67 0.99 -13.60
N ILE A 216 3.02 -0.09 -14.07
CA ILE A 216 2.80 -1.29 -13.26
C ILE A 216 4.11 -2.05 -13.15
N ARG A 217 4.51 -2.31 -11.92
CA ARG A 217 5.71 -3.10 -11.63
C ARG A 217 5.43 -4.55 -11.92
N ARG A 218 6.42 -5.24 -12.46
CA ARG A 218 6.36 -6.67 -12.80
C ARG A 218 7.62 -7.35 -12.29
N GLN A 219 7.45 -8.59 -11.86
CA GLN A 219 8.53 -9.52 -11.61
C GLN A 219 8.17 -10.85 -12.27
N THR A 220 9.02 -11.30 -13.20
CA THR A 220 8.82 -12.58 -13.88
C THR A 220 8.87 -13.71 -12.86
N LEU A 221 7.86 -14.58 -12.88
CA LEU A 221 7.80 -15.77 -12.03
C LEU A 221 8.31 -17.00 -12.77
N PHE A 222 7.89 -17.20 -14.03
CA PHE A 222 8.31 -18.33 -14.83
C PHE A 222 8.14 -18.08 -16.32
N ARG A 223 8.82 -18.92 -17.12
CA ARG A 223 8.55 -19.10 -18.53
C ARG A 223 8.12 -20.53 -18.79
N ASP A 224 7.15 -20.71 -19.67
CA ASP A 224 6.58 -22.01 -19.99
C ASP A 224 6.22 -22.10 -21.48
N GLN A 225 5.90 -23.30 -21.93
CA GLN A 225 5.42 -23.57 -23.28
C GLN A 225 4.03 -24.20 -23.23
N MET A 226 3.23 -23.95 -24.26
CA MET A 226 1.97 -24.66 -24.43
C MET A 226 2.23 -26.10 -24.83
N ARG A 227 1.44 -27.01 -24.26
CA ARG A 227 1.37 -28.43 -24.61
C ARG A 227 -0.06 -28.80 -24.96
N GLY A 228 -0.23 -29.89 -25.70
CA GLY A 228 -1.54 -30.47 -25.97
C GLY A 228 -1.90 -31.50 -24.90
N LEU A 229 -3.09 -31.37 -24.31
CA LEU A 229 -3.70 -32.39 -23.44
C LEU A 229 -4.85 -33.06 -24.19
N VAL A 230 -4.90 -34.38 -24.10
CA VAL A 230 -5.90 -35.25 -24.73
C VAL A 230 -6.25 -36.40 -23.79
N ARG A 231 -7.29 -37.19 -24.08
CA ARG A 231 -7.51 -38.47 -23.39
C ARG A 231 -6.36 -39.45 -23.65
N GLN A 232 -6.18 -40.43 -22.77
CA GLN A 232 -5.03 -41.33 -22.81
C GLN A 232 -4.91 -42.13 -24.11
N ASP A 233 -6.02 -42.67 -24.61
CA ASP A 233 -6.06 -43.51 -25.81
C ASP A 233 -6.47 -42.72 -27.07
N HIS A 234 -6.08 -41.44 -27.14
CA HIS A 234 -6.50 -40.53 -28.21
C HIS A 234 -5.88 -40.94 -29.56
N PRO A 235 -6.64 -40.96 -30.68
CA PRO A 235 -6.16 -41.48 -31.97
C PRO A 235 -5.02 -40.66 -32.60
N ILE A 236 -4.76 -39.46 -32.05
CA ILE A 236 -3.60 -38.64 -32.43
C ILE A 236 -2.27 -39.37 -32.24
N PHE A 237 -2.20 -40.36 -31.35
CA PHE A 237 -0.99 -41.15 -31.11
C PHE A 237 -0.84 -42.33 -32.09
N ASP A 238 -1.83 -42.61 -32.93
CA ASP A 238 -1.77 -43.69 -33.92
C ASP A 238 -0.93 -43.29 -35.15
N THR A 239 -0.62 -41.99 -35.30
CA THR A 239 0.17 -41.44 -36.41
C THR A 239 1.15 -40.39 -35.90
N PRO A 240 2.20 -40.02 -36.66
CA PRO A 240 3.10 -38.94 -36.28
C PRO A 240 2.34 -37.60 -36.09
N ILE A 241 2.61 -36.92 -34.98
CA ILE A 241 1.98 -35.63 -34.68
C ILE A 241 2.63 -34.54 -35.56
N THR A 242 1.87 -34.07 -36.55
CA THR A 242 2.26 -33.03 -37.51
C THR A 242 1.23 -31.89 -37.50
N PRO A 243 1.55 -30.70 -38.06
CA PRO A 243 0.56 -29.64 -38.23
C PRO A 243 -0.72 -30.11 -38.93
N ASN A 244 -0.60 -30.93 -39.99
CA ASN A 244 -1.76 -31.47 -40.72
C ASN A 244 -2.62 -32.39 -39.85
N THR A 245 -2.03 -33.38 -39.18
CA THR A 245 -2.79 -34.32 -38.32
C THR A 245 -3.45 -33.59 -37.17
N LEU A 246 -2.80 -32.57 -36.60
CA LEU A 246 -3.38 -31.72 -35.55
C LEU A 246 -4.67 -31.04 -36.00
N THR A 247 -4.71 -30.49 -37.21
CA THR A 247 -5.91 -29.79 -37.73
C THR A 247 -7.09 -30.69 -38.05
N GLN A 248 -6.94 -32.01 -37.99
CA GLN A 248 -8.05 -32.96 -38.16
C GLN A 248 -8.92 -33.09 -36.90
N TYR A 249 -8.43 -32.66 -35.74
CA TYR A 249 -9.13 -32.75 -34.47
C TYR A 249 -9.78 -31.42 -34.08
N ASN A 250 -10.83 -31.52 -33.26
CA ASN A 250 -11.49 -30.37 -32.67
C ASN A 250 -10.71 -29.86 -31.46
N TYR A 251 -10.73 -28.56 -31.25
CA TYR A 251 -10.02 -27.90 -30.15
C TYR A 251 -10.96 -27.23 -29.19
N ILE A 252 -10.48 -27.16 -27.95
CA ILE A 252 -11.00 -26.29 -26.91
C ILE A 252 -10.06 -25.10 -26.76
N SER A 253 -10.60 -23.89 -26.72
CA SER A 253 -9.85 -22.68 -26.36
C SER A 253 -10.13 -22.31 -24.91
N VAL A 254 -9.10 -21.86 -24.19
CA VAL A 254 -9.28 -21.27 -22.87
C VAL A 254 -9.01 -19.78 -22.94
N SER A 255 -10.05 -19.00 -22.71
CA SER A 255 -9.99 -17.55 -22.77
C SER A 255 -11.03 -16.91 -21.89
N ARG A 256 -10.57 -16.10 -20.95
CA ARG A 256 -11.41 -15.21 -20.13
C ARG A 256 -12.18 -14.18 -20.95
N ARG A 257 -11.60 -13.81 -22.10
CA ARG A 257 -12.18 -12.84 -23.04
C ARG A 257 -13.02 -13.51 -24.13
N GLY A 258 -13.32 -14.80 -23.99
CA GLY A 258 -14.06 -15.57 -24.99
C GLY A 258 -13.34 -15.70 -26.34
N ARG A 259 -12.01 -15.49 -26.40
CA ARG A 259 -11.25 -15.60 -27.66
C ARG A 259 -11.08 -17.07 -28.05
N ALA A 260 -11.65 -17.44 -29.19
CA ALA A 260 -11.42 -18.75 -29.79
C ALA A 260 -10.02 -18.88 -30.42
N ARG A 261 -9.45 -17.76 -30.90
CA ARG A 261 -8.17 -17.72 -31.62
C ARG A 261 -7.03 -17.16 -30.77
N GLY A 262 -5.83 -17.69 -30.97
CA GLY A 262 -4.61 -17.31 -30.27
C GLY A 262 -3.32 -17.67 -31.05
N PRO A 263 -2.17 -17.78 -30.36
CA PRO A 263 -0.87 -18.01 -30.99
C PRO A 263 -0.79 -19.27 -31.86
N ILE A 264 -1.49 -20.34 -31.48
CA ILE A 264 -1.57 -21.57 -32.28
C ILE A 264 -2.19 -21.30 -33.65
N ASP A 265 -3.27 -20.50 -33.71
CA ASP A 265 -3.94 -20.17 -34.96
C ASP A 265 -3.08 -19.30 -35.87
N ALA A 266 -2.30 -18.37 -35.28
CA ALA A 266 -1.36 -17.55 -36.03
C ALA A 266 -0.27 -18.42 -36.68
N VAL A 267 0.39 -19.29 -35.90
CA VAL A 267 1.46 -20.18 -36.41
C VAL A 267 0.92 -21.16 -37.46
N LEU A 268 -0.22 -21.81 -37.22
CA LEU A 268 -0.84 -22.73 -38.19
C LEU A 268 -1.14 -22.03 -39.52
N LYS A 269 -1.70 -20.81 -39.47
CA LYS A 269 -2.08 -20.06 -40.67
C LYS A 269 -0.86 -19.50 -41.42
N GLU A 270 0.05 -18.84 -40.70
CA GLU A 270 1.16 -18.10 -41.29
C GLU A 270 2.28 -19.02 -41.79
N THR A 271 2.57 -20.11 -41.07
CA THR A 271 3.67 -21.02 -41.42
C THR A 271 3.22 -22.20 -42.27
N TYR A 272 2.00 -22.70 -42.05
CA TYR A 272 1.55 -23.95 -42.68
C TYR A 272 0.33 -23.76 -43.60
N GLY A 273 -0.30 -22.59 -43.64
CA GLY A 273 -1.54 -22.36 -44.40
C GLY A 273 -2.73 -23.17 -43.88
N LEU A 274 -2.68 -23.64 -42.63
CA LEU A 274 -3.67 -24.51 -42.02
C LEU A 274 -4.55 -23.75 -41.02
N THR A 275 -5.73 -24.29 -40.75
CA THR A 275 -6.64 -23.78 -39.72
C THR A 275 -7.17 -24.94 -38.88
N ARG A 276 -7.08 -24.82 -37.56
CA ARG A 276 -7.74 -25.76 -36.64
C ARG A 276 -9.21 -25.38 -36.43
N ASN A 277 -10.04 -26.34 -36.03
CA ASN A 277 -11.43 -26.09 -35.66
C ASN A 277 -11.56 -25.94 -34.14
N VAL A 278 -12.06 -24.80 -33.66
CA VAL A 278 -12.32 -24.54 -32.23
C VAL A 278 -13.81 -24.65 -31.97
N VAL A 279 -14.24 -25.70 -31.29
CA VAL A 279 -15.66 -26.01 -31.08
C VAL A 279 -16.18 -25.54 -29.72
N LEU A 280 -15.28 -25.28 -28.77
CA LEU A 280 -15.62 -24.84 -27.43
C LEU A 280 -14.62 -23.79 -26.94
N THR A 281 -15.11 -22.74 -26.30
CA THR A 281 -14.28 -21.76 -25.58
C THR A 281 -14.75 -21.66 -24.14
N VAL A 282 -13.83 -21.85 -23.19
CA VAL A 282 -14.11 -21.83 -21.75
C VAL A 282 -13.29 -20.75 -21.04
N PRO A 283 -13.73 -20.24 -19.88
CA PRO A 283 -12.98 -19.22 -19.15
C PRO A 283 -11.79 -19.78 -18.34
N THR A 284 -11.81 -21.07 -18.01
CA THR A 284 -10.91 -21.71 -17.03
C THR A 284 -10.46 -23.09 -17.52
N TYR A 285 -9.26 -23.51 -17.14
CA TYR A 285 -8.67 -24.78 -17.61
C TYR A 285 -9.18 -25.99 -16.83
N HIS A 286 -9.34 -25.87 -15.51
CA HIS A 286 -9.60 -27.03 -14.63
C HIS A 286 -10.93 -27.72 -14.96
N ALA A 287 -11.95 -26.91 -15.29
CA ALA A 287 -13.24 -27.41 -15.76
C ALA A 287 -13.08 -28.34 -16.97
N MET A 288 -12.12 -28.07 -17.85
CA MET A 288 -11.91 -28.90 -19.03
C MET A 288 -11.01 -30.09 -18.79
N ILE A 289 -9.96 -29.96 -17.97
CA ILE A 289 -9.06 -31.07 -17.62
C ILE A 289 -9.87 -32.28 -17.12
N GLU A 290 -10.90 -32.06 -16.31
CA GLU A 290 -11.76 -33.13 -15.77
C GLU A 290 -12.65 -33.79 -16.83
N ASN A 291 -13.06 -33.06 -17.86
CA ASN A 291 -13.99 -33.51 -18.89
C ASN A 291 -13.30 -34.02 -20.17
N MET A 292 -11.97 -33.95 -20.26
CA MET A 292 -11.23 -34.39 -21.46
C MET A 292 -11.34 -35.89 -21.75
N ARG A 293 -11.55 -36.73 -20.73
CA ARG A 293 -11.47 -38.20 -20.83
C ARG A 293 -12.42 -38.81 -21.87
N GLU A 294 -13.57 -38.17 -22.09
CA GLU A 294 -14.65 -38.70 -22.93
C GLU A 294 -14.68 -38.04 -24.32
N THR A 295 -13.62 -37.35 -24.71
CA THR A 295 -13.59 -36.56 -25.95
C THR A 295 -12.30 -36.80 -26.75
N ASP A 296 -12.40 -36.72 -28.08
CA ASP A 296 -11.26 -36.63 -29.00
C ASP A 296 -10.90 -35.18 -29.32
N MET A 297 -11.08 -34.28 -28.36
CA MET A 297 -10.69 -32.89 -28.48
C MET A 297 -9.27 -32.68 -27.97
N ILE A 298 -8.62 -31.64 -28.48
CA ILE A 298 -7.32 -31.17 -28.01
C ILE A 298 -7.52 -29.93 -27.13
N LEU A 299 -6.98 -29.97 -25.91
CA LEU A 299 -6.90 -28.83 -25.01
C LEU A 299 -5.46 -28.31 -24.94
N PRO A 300 -5.13 -27.17 -25.58
CA PRO A 300 -3.85 -26.51 -25.38
C PRO A 300 -3.81 -25.83 -24.01
N LEU A 301 -2.74 -26.04 -23.26
CA LEU A 301 -2.54 -25.41 -21.95
C LEU A 301 -1.06 -25.24 -21.59
N PRO A 302 -0.72 -24.33 -20.67
CA PRO A 302 0.63 -24.21 -20.13
C PRO A 302 1.08 -25.52 -19.46
N GLY A 303 2.30 -25.97 -19.74
CA GLY A 303 2.88 -27.18 -19.18
C GLY A 303 3.04 -27.18 -17.65
N ILE A 304 3.03 -26.03 -16.99
CA ILE A 304 3.28 -25.86 -15.56
C ILE A 304 2.32 -26.66 -14.68
N VAL A 305 1.09 -26.87 -15.13
CA VAL A 305 0.08 -27.64 -14.37
C VAL A 305 0.25 -29.13 -14.59
N LEU A 306 0.73 -29.53 -15.76
CA LEU A 306 0.95 -30.93 -16.14
C LEU A 306 2.00 -31.58 -15.24
N ASP A 307 2.95 -30.81 -14.73
CA ASP A 307 3.99 -31.27 -13.80
C ASP A 307 3.44 -31.52 -12.37
N HIS A 308 2.27 -30.96 -12.03
CA HIS A 308 1.68 -31.03 -10.70
C HIS A 308 0.45 -31.95 -10.60
N ILE A 309 -0.08 -32.40 -11.74
CA ILE A 309 -1.19 -33.35 -11.79
C ILE A 309 -0.71 -34.71 -12.31
N SER A 310 -1.26 -35.78 -11.76
CA SER A 310 -1.00 -37.13 -12.29
C SER A 310 -1.82 -37.35 -13.56
N VAL A 311 -1.37 -36.80 -14.69
CA VAL A 311 -2.05 -36.86 -16.01
C VAL A 311 -2.54 -38.27 -16.35
N ARG A 312 -1.71 -39.30 -16.17
CA ARG A 312 -2.10 -40.70 -16.43
C ARG A 312 -3.18 -41.22 -15.49
N LYS A 313 -3.15 -40.86 -14.20
CA LYS A 313 -4.24 -41.21 -13.25
C LYS A 313 -5.54 -40.51 -13.62
N LEU A 314 -5.43 -39.40 -14.35
CA LEU A 314 -6.55 -38.71 -14.93
C LEU A 314 -7.04 -39.34 -16.25
N GLY A 315 -6.50 -40.47 -16.70
CA GLY A 315 -6.87 -41.07 -18.00
C GLY A 315 -6.57 -40.13 -19.16
N LEU A 316 -5.55 -39.28 -19.02
CA LEU A 316 -5.13 -38.30 -20.02
C LEU A 316 -3.71 -38.60 -20.50
N ALA A 317 -3.34 -37.97 -21.62
CA ALA A 317 -2.00 -37.97 -22.18
C ALA A 317 -1.65 -36.56 -22.70
N VAL A 318 -0.35 -36.30 -22.84
CA VAL A 318 0.21 -35.00 -23.21
C VAL A 318 1.17 -35.16 -24.38
N PHE A 319 1.20 -34.18 -25.27
CA PHE A 319 2.19 -34.08 -26.34
C PHE A 319 2.74 -32.65 -26.49
N ASP A 320 3.93 -32.54 -27.06
CA ASP A 320 4.53 -31.27 -27.47
C ASP A 320 4.08 -30.91 -28.90
N PHE A 321 3.76 -29.63 -29.14
CA PHE A 321 3.39 -29.18 -30.48
C PHE A 321 4.59 -29.33 -31.44
N PRO A 322 4.38 -29.78 -32.70
CA PRO A 322 5.44 -30.00 -33.68
C PRO A 322 5.90 -28.68 -34.35
N PHE A 323 5.65 -27.54 -33.72
CA PHE A 323 6.00 -26.21 -34.18
C PHE A 323 6.27 -25.30 -33.00
N LEU A 324 7.07 -24.25 -33.23
CA LEU A 324 7.44 -23.30 -32.19
C LEU A 324 6.27 -22.37 -31.89
N LEU A 325 5.88 -22.34 -30.62
CA LEU A 325 4.92 -21.37 -30.07
C LEU A 325 5.66 -20.29 -29.27
N PRO A 326 5.15 -19.04 -29.24
CA PRO A 326 5.68 -18.02 -28.34
C PRO A 326 5.67 -18.53 -26.89
N PRO A 327 6.76 -18.32 -26.12
CA PRO A 327 6.80 -18.72 -24.73
C PRO A 327 5.78 -17.93 -23.90
N ILE A 328 5.16 -18.60 -22.95
CA ILE A 328 4.30 -17.98 -21.95
C ILE A 328 5.21 -17.42 -20.86
N THR A 329 5.26 -16.11 -20.71
CA THR A 329 5.99 -15.46 -19.60
C THR A 329 4.99 -14.97 -18.56
N ALA A 330 4.91 -15.68 -17.44
CA ALA A 330 4.06 -15.29 -16.33
C ALA A 330 4.85 -14.47 -15.32
N TYR A 331 4.21 -13.46 -14.77
CA TYR A 331 4.79 -12.54 -13.79
C TYR A 331 3.81 -12.27 -12.65
N GLN A 332 4.32 -11.82 -11.52
CA GLN A 332 3.55 -11.09 -10.54
C GLN A 332 3.64 -9.60 -10.82
N ALA A 333 2.55 -8.87 -10.65
CA ALA A 333 2.48 -7.44 -10.91
C ALA A 333 1.77 -6.69 -9.78
N TRP A 334 2.23 -5.47 -9.51
CA TRP A 334 1.71 -4.59 -8.45
C TRP A 334 1.77 -3.11 -8.84
N HIS A 335 0.94 -2.28 -8.20
CA HIS A 335 1.01 -0.84 -8.37
C HIS A 335 2.24 -0.25 -7.65
N PRO A 336 2.98 0.70 -8.25
CA PRO A 336 4.22 1.24 -7.67
C PRO A 336 4.05 1.93 -6.31
N ARG A 337 2.82 2.32 -5.92
CA ARG A 337 2.53 2.87 -4.57
C ARG A 337 2.90 1.92 -3.43
N TRP A 338 2.84 0.61 -3.68
CA TRP A 338 3.11 -0.43 -2.69
C TRP A 338 4.55 -0.93 -2.73
N ASP A 339 5.42 -0.31 -3.53
CA ASP A 339 6.77 -0.82 -3.75
C ASP A 339 7.63 -0.78 -2.48
N THR A 340 7.47 0.29 -1.69
CA THR A 340 8.17 0.51 -0.42
C THR A 340 7.37 0.05 0.79
N GLU A 341 6.12 -0.39 0.62
CA GLU A 341 5.31 -0.86 1.75
C GLU A 341 5.81 -2.25 2.19
N PRO A 342 6.27 -2.39 3.44
CA PRO A 342 6.95 -3.60 3.87
C PRO A 342 6.08 -4.86 3.88
N THR A 343 4.81 -4.78 4.26
CA THR A 343 3.95 -5.98 4.33
C THR A 343 3.58 -6.52 2.95
N HIS A 344 3.36 -5.63 1.99
CA HIS A 344 3.12 -5.96 0.60
C HIS A 344 4.41 -6.47 -0.06
N ARG A 345 5.57 -5.90 0.29
CA ARG A 345 6.87 -6.45 -0.13
C ARG A 345 7.06 -7.88 0.37
N TRP A 346 6.83 -8.11 1.66
CA TRP A 346 6.87 -9.45 2.25
C TRP A 346 5.96 -10.44 1.50
N MET A 347 4.73 -10.03 1.16
CA MET A 347 3.81 -10.90 0.42
C MET A 347 4.34 -11.25 -0.99
N ARG A 348 4.93 -10.27 -1.71
CA ARG A 348 5.55 -10.49 -3.02
C ARG A 348 6.75 -11.45 -2.95
N GLU A 349 7.59 -11.28 -1.95
CA GLU A 349 8.77 -12.11 -1.71
C GLU A 349 8.37 -13.53 -1.31
N THR A 350 7.37 -13.67 -0.44
CA THR A 350 6.77 -14.96 -0.06
C THR A 350 6.21 -15.66 -1.28
N LEU A 351 5.47 -14.94 -2.13
CA LEU A 351 4.92 -15.48 -3.36
C LEU A 351 6.01 -15.95 -4.30
N PHE A 352 7.02 -15.12 -4.55
CA PHE A 352 8.13 -15.45 -5.41
C PHE A 352 8.90 -16.68 -4.93
N ARG A 353 9.19 -16.74 -3.62
CA ARG A 353 9.86 -17.88 -2.99
C ARG A 353 9.05 -19.17 -3.11
N VAL A 354 7.75 -19.12 -2.83
CA VAL A 354 6.87 -20.29 -2.93
C VAL A 354 6.73 -20.74 -4.39
N ALA A 355 6.53 -19.80 -5.31
CA ALA A 355 6.52 -20.06 -6.75
C ALA A 355 7.79 -20.78 -7.22
N LYS A 356 8.97 -20.31 -6.75
CA LYS A 356 10.27 -20.95 -7.01
C LYS A 356 10.35 -22.40 -6.53
N GLN A 357 9.78 -22.69 -5.37
CA GLN A 357 9.76 -24.04 -4.81
C GLN A 357 8.81 -24.96 -5.56
N CYS A 358 7.66 -24.45 -6.01
CA CYS A 358 6.66 -25.22 -6.74
C CYS A 358 7.14 -25.56 -8.15
N TRP A 359 7.62 -24.58 -8.92
CA TRP A 359 7.78 -24.73 -10.37
C TRP A 359 9.18 -25.15 -10.83
N GLY A 360 10.09 -25.40 -9.88
CA GLY A 360 11.47 -25.82 -10.15
C GLY A 360 12.36 -24.68 -10.66
N LYS A 361 13.68 -24.82 -10.46
CA LYS A 361 14.65 -23.76 -10.80
C LYS A 361 14.78 -23.51 -12.30
N ASP A 362 14.49 -24.49 -13.15
CA ASP A 362 14.73 -24.40 -14.59
C ASP A 362 13.64 -23.60 -15.34
N ARG A 363 12.43 -23.51 -14.77
CA ARG A 363 11.33 -22.70 -15.32
C ARG A 363 11.31 -21.27 -14.78
N VAL A 364 11.94 -21.04 -13.64
CA VAL A 364 11.93 -19.74 -12.96
C VAL A 364 13.11 -18.91 -13.40
N VAL A 365 12.82 -17.74 -13.95
CA VAL A 365 13.86 -16.78 -14.35
C VAL A 365 14.55 -16.25 -13.07
N PRO A 366 15.89 -16.05 -13.09
CA PRO A 366 16.61 -15.35 -12.01
C PRO A 366 15.95 -14.01 -11.65
N GLU A 367 16.32 -13.44 -10.49
CA GLU A 367 15.76 -12.17 -9.95
C GLU A 367 15.85 -10.96 -10.89
N ASP A 368 16.55 -11.10 -12.02
CA ASP A 368 16.69 -10.11 -13.06
C ASP A 368 15.42 -10.06 -13.93
N TYR A 369 14.43 -9.24 -13.53
CA TYR A 369 13.67 -8.36 -14.43
C TYR A 369 12.60 -7.59 -13.62
N ILE A 370 13.01 -6.52 -12.92
CA ILE A 370 12.19 -5.32 -12.86
C ILE A 370 12.42 -4.65 -14.21
N GLU A 371 11.40 -4.50 -15.06
CA GLU A 371 11.56 -3.77 -16.34
C GLU A 371 12.25 -2.42 -16.07
N PRO A 372 13.24 -1.98 -16.89
CA PRO A 372 14.19 -0.91 -16.56
C PRO A 372 13.60 0.50 -16.35
N ALA A 373 12.28 0.67 -16.43
CA ALA A 373 11.64 1.98 -16.52
C ALA A 373 11.78 2.86 -15.26
N PHE A 374 12.23 2.33 -14.13
CA PHE A 374 12.32 3.10 -12.89
C PHE A 374 13.33 2.50 -11.89
N ARG A 375 14.62 2.55 -12.23
CA ARG A 375 15.67 2.70 -11.20
C ARG A 375 15.60 4.15 -10.68
N PRO A 376 15.89 4.40 -9.38
CA PRO A 376 15.79 5.73 -8.78
C PRO A 376 16.66 6.78 -9.48
#